data_AF-A0A9D5A6V1-F1
#
_entry.id   AF-A0A9D5A6V1-F1
#
_cell.length_a   1.000
_cell.length_b   1.000
_cell.length_c   1.000
_cell.angle_alpha   90.00
_cell.angle_beta   90.00
_cell.angle_gamma   90.00
#
_symmetry.space_group_name_H-M   'P 1'
#
loop_
_entity.id
_entity.type
_entity.pdbx_description
1 polymer ?
#
loop_
_entity_poly.entity_id
_entity_poly.type
_entity_poly.pdbx_seq_one_letter_code
_entity_poly.pdbx_strand_id
1 'polypeptide(L)'
;MGSRYVLWSWILKPVFKAKYPEIEESHGSDALMWGRRAGLIKALTTDVEDFYNQCDPDKENLCLYGFPSEQWEVNLPAEEVPPELPEPVLGINFVRDSMPEKDWLSLVVVHSDSWLLAIAYYFGARFGFDNLTGDAFSL
;
A
#
# COMPACT_ATOMS: atom_id res chain seq x y z
N MET A 1 -31.18 12.74 -4.81
CA MET A 1 -29.89 13.40 -5.15
C MET A 1 -29.82 14.71 -4.39
N GLY A 2 -28.83 14.96 -3.52
CA GLY A 2 -28.69 16.30 -2.91
C GLY A 2 -27.92 16.42 -1.60
N SER A 3 -27.92 15.41 -0.71
CA SER A 3 -27.28 15.57 0.62
C SER A 3 -25.86 14.97 0.71
N ARG A 4 -25.55 13.94 -0.09
CA ARG A 4 -24.28 13.19 -0.02
C ARG A 4 -23.08 13.87 -0.69
N TYR A 5 -23.30 14.71 -1.71
CA TYR A 5 -22.22 15.46 -2.38
C TYR A 5 -21.68 16.62 -1.53
N VAL A 6 -22.47 17.13 -0.57
CA VAL A 6 -22.10 18.32 0.20
C VAL A 6 -21.04 18.01 1.25
N LEU A 7 -21.14 16.87 1.94
CA LEU A 7 -20.14 16.45 2.94
C LEU A 7 -18.78 16.12 2.31
N TRP A 8 -18.79 15.40 1.18
CA TRP A 8 -17.58 15.12 0.42
C TRP A 8 -16.94 16.41 -0.10
N SER A 9 -17.72 17.27 -0.75
CA SER A 9 -17.22 18.49 -1.40
C SER A 9 -16.67 19.55 -0.44
N TRP A 10 -17.19 19.66 0.79
CA TRP A 10 -16.89 20.80 1.66
C TRP A 10 -16.14 20.43 2.95
N ILE A 11 -16.18 19.16 3.40
CA ILE A 11 -15.55 18.74 4.66
C ILE A 11 -14.39 17.78 4.42
N LEU A 12 -14.60 16.73 3.62
CA LEU A 12 -13.59 15.69 3.44
C LEU A 12 -12.57 16.00 2.36
N LYS A 13 -12.98 16.60 1.22
CA LYS A 13 -12.06 17.00 0.14
C LYS A 13 -10.92 17.93 0.60
N PRO A 14 -11.16 18.99 1.40
CA PRO A 14 -10.09 19.84 1.88
C PRO A 14 -9.10 19.09 2.77
N VAL A 15 -9.59 18.20 3.64
CA VAL A 15 -8.75 17.41 4.56
C VAL A 15 -7.95 16.35 3.81
N PHE A 16 -8.56 15.67 2.84
CA PHE A 16 -7.90 14.66 2.01
C PHE A 16 -6.84 15.28 1.11
N LYS A 17 -7.16 16.40 0.44
CA LYS A 17 -6.21 17.15 -0.40
C LYS A 17 -5.10 17.82 0.41
N ALA A 18 -5.36 18.25 1.65
CA ALA A 18 -4.33 18.76 2.54
C ALA A 18 -3.36 17.66 3.00
N LYS A 19 -3.86 16.42 3.13
CA LYS A 19 -3.06 15.28 3.59
C LYS A 19 -2.32 14.55 2.46
N TYR A 20 -2.91 14.51 1.26
CA TYR A 20 -2.36 13.84 0.08
C TYR A 20 -2.47 14.76 -1.15
N PRO A 21 -1.69 15.87 -1.17
CA PRO A 21 -1.79 16.91 -2.20
C PRO A 21 -1.41 16.45 -3.62
N GLU A 22 -0.73 15.32 -3.75
CA GLU A 22 -0.29 14.71 -5.01
C GLU A 22 -1.40 13.96 -5.78
N ILE A 23 -2.60 13.81 -5.20
CA ILE A 23 -3.66 12.98 -5.77
C ILE A 23 -4.66 13.86 -6.55
N GLU A 24 -4.64 13.75 -7.89
CA GLU A 24 -5.66 14.37 -8.74
C GLU A 24 -7.03 13.68 -8.59
N GLU A 25 -8.06 14.53 -8.49
CA GLU A 25 -9.42 14.27 -7.99
C GLU A 25 -10.25 13.26 -8.82
N SER A 26 -9.74 12.73 -9.93
CA SER A 26 -10.48 11.90 -10.90
C SER A 26 -10.28 10.39 -10.75
N HIS A 27 -9.27 9.94 -10.00
CA HIS A 27 -8.99 8.51 -9.80
C HIS A 27 -8.90 8.24 -8.30
N GLY A 28 -10.00 7.76 -7.71
CA GLY A 28 -10.18 7.55 -6.27
C GLY A 28 -9.17 6.60 -5.64
N SER A 29 -9.50 6.04 -4.47
CA SER A 29 -8.72 5.01 -3.76
C SER A 29 -8.03 3.96 -4.65
N ASP A 30 -8.58 3.70 -5.83
CA ASP A 30 -8.04 2.80 -6.85
C ASP A 30 -6.68 3.25 -7.39
N ALA A 31 -6.44 4.54 -7.67
CA ALA A 31 -5.11 5.01 -8.12
C ALA A 31 -4.07 4.89 -7.01
N LEU A 32 -4.46 5.13 -5.76
CA LEU A 32 -3.61 4.89 -4.60
C LEU A 32 -3.17 3.43 -4.52
N MET A 33 -4.11 2.49 -4.66
CA MET A 33 -3.81 1.06 -4.57
C MET A 33 -3.03 0.57 -5.79
N TRP A 34 -3.36 1.09 -6.98
CA TRP A 34 -2.66 0.76 -8.21
C TRP A 34 -1.20 1.21 -8.18
N GLY A 35 -0.93 2.43 -7.69
CA GLY A 35 0.43 2.95 -7.57
C GLY A 35 1.29 2.09 -6.65
N ARG A 36 0.78 1.76 -5.45
CA ARG A 36 1.49 0.90 -4.49
C ARG A 36 1.78 -0.48 -5.09
N ARG A 37 0.79 -1.07 -5.77
CA ARG A 37 0.94 -2.35 -6.46
C ARG A 37 2.00 -2.29 -7.56
N ALA A 38 2.03 -1.21 -8.34
CA ALA A 38 3.04 -1.02 -9.37
C ALA A 38 4.45 -0.95 -8.79
N GLY A 39 4.64 -0.21 -7.68
CA GLY A 39 5.92 -0.16 -6.97
C GLY A 39 6.38 -1.52 -6.46
N LEU A 40 5.48 -2.30 -5.85
CA LEU A 40 5.78 -3.66 -5.38
C LEU A 40 6.11 -4.62 -6.53
N ILE A 41 5.37 -4.57 -7.63
CA ILE A 41 5.69 -5.36 -8.83
C ILE A 41 7.07 -4.99 -9.35
N LYS A 42 7.40 -3.70 -9.39
CA LYS A 42 8.71 -3.23 -9.83
C LYS A 42 9.83 -3.80 -8.97
N ALA A 43 9.70 -3.72 -7.64
CA ALA A 43 10.64 -4.31 -6.67
C ALA A 43 10.83 -5.82 -6.90
N LEU A 44 9.74 -6.56 -7.12
CA LEU A 44 9.74 -8.02 -7.18
C LEU A 44 9.98 -8.57 -8.60
N THR A 45 10.21 -7.71 -9.59
CA THR A 45 10.47 -8.13 -10.97
C THR A 45 11.61 -7.34 -11.61
N THR A 46 11.38 -6.06 -11.91
CA THR A 46 12.30 -5.23 -12.70
C THR A 46 13.54 -4.86 -11.89
N ASP A 47 13.35 -4.57 -10.60
CA ASP A 47 14.39 -4.13 -9.69
C ASP A 47 14.77 -5.25 -8.69
N VAL A 48 14.53 -6.52 -9.03
CA VAL A 48 14.64 -7.66 -8.09
C VAL A 48 16.04 -7.82 -7.51
N GLU A 49 17.09 -7.55 -8.29
CA GLU A 49 18.47 -7.61 -7.80
C GLU A 49 18.76 -6.52 -6.76
N ASP A 50 18.27 -5.30 -6.98
CA ASP A 50 18.42 -4.18 -6.03
C ASP A 50 17.63 -4.47 -4.75
N PHE A 51 16.39 -4.93 -4.89
CA PHE A 51 15.56 -5.37 -3.78
C PHE A 51 16.24 -6.49 -2.96
N TYR A 52 16.78 -7.52 -3.61
CA TYR A 52 17.49 -8.62 -2.96
C TYR A 52 18.69 -8.13 -2.16
N ASN A 53 19.49 -7.24 -2.75
CA ASN A 53 20.71 -6.68 -2.14
C ASN A 53 20.39 -5.78 -0.94
N GLN A 54 19.27 -5.06 -0.95
CA GLN A 54 18.85 -4.24 0.18
C GLN A 54 18.36 -5.07 1.38
N CYS A 55 17.81 -6.27 1.13
CA CYS A 55 17.30 -7.21 2.13
C CYS A 55 18.39 -8.00 2.87
N ASP A 56 19.36 -7.31 3.45
CA ASP A 56 20.49 -7.89 4.18
C ASP A 56 20.02 -8.60 5.49
N PRO A 57 20.26 -9.92 5.66
CA PRO A 57 19.89 -10.68 6.85
C PRO A 57 20.64 -10.26 8.12
N ASP A 58 21.78 -9.58 8.00
CA ASP A 58 22.56 -9.08 9.14
C ASP A 58 22.02 -7.74 9.68
N LYS A 59 21.05 -7.12 9.00
CA LYS A 59 20.35 -5.92 9.46
C LYS A 59 19.18 -6.28 10.38
N GLU A 60 18.67 -5.27 11.07
CA GLU A 60 17.38 -5.35 11.77
C GLU A 60 16.25 -5.80 10.83
N ASN A 61 15.10 -6.19 11.40
CA ASN A 61 14.01 -6.74 10.62
C ASN A 61 13.41 -5.68 9.67
N LEU A 62 13.53 -5.91 8.36
CA LEU A 62 13.11 -4.99 7.32
C LEU A 62 11.72 -5.34 6.78
N CYS A 63 11.10 -4.34 6.18
CA CYS A 63 9.80 -4.38 5.52
C CYS A 63 9.96 -3.92 4.05
N LEU A 64 9.08 -4.39 3.17
CA LEU A 64 8.95 -3.85 1.81
C LEU A 64 7.70 -2.95 1.74
N TYR A 65 7.91 -1.70 1.35
CA TYR A 65 6.86 -0.71 1.15
C TYR A 65 6.64 -0.42 -0.32
N GLY A 66 5.38 -0.28 -0.72
CA GLY A 66 4.95 0.28 -1.99
C GLY A 66 4.24 1.62 -1.78
N PHE A 67 4.51 2.60 -2.64
CA PHE A 67 3.97 3.96 -2.55
C PHE A 67 3.02 4.28 -3.70
N PRO A 68 2.06 5.21 -3.50
CA PRO A 68 1.17 5.66 -4.58
C PRO A 68 1.91 6.26 -5.78
N SER A 69 3.15 6.73 -5.58
CA SER A 69 4.06 7.25 -6.60
C SER A 69 4.72 6.15 -7.46
N GLU A 70 4.25 4.91 -7.37
CA GLU A 70 4.81 3.74 -8.07
C GLU A 70 6.26 3.41 -7.67
N GLN A 71 6.71 3.98 -6.56
CA GLN A 71 8.02 3.68 -5.96
C GLN A 71 7.89 2.59 -4.90
N TRP A 72 9.02 1.97 -4.57
CA TRP A 72 9.15 1.00 -3.49
C TRP A 72 10.32 1.37 -2.59
N GLU A 73 10.32 0.86 -1.36
CA GLU A 73 11.39 1.07 -0.38
C GLU A 73 11.52 -0.15 0.53
N VAL A 74 12.76 -0.51 0.87
CA VAL A 74 13.06 -1.44 1.95
C VAL A 74 13.53 -0.65 3.16
N ASN A 75 12.76 -0.68 4.25
CA ASN A 75 13.05 0.11 5.45
C ASN A 75 12.57 -0.61 6.72
N LEU A 76 12.92 -0.08 7.88
CA LEU A 76 12.40 -0.49 9.18
C LEU A 76 10.89 -0.21 9.28
N PRO A 77 10.16 -0.94 10.15
CA PRO A 77 8.76 -0.63 10.45
C PRO A 77 8.59 0.80 10.98
N ALA A 78 7.36 1.31 10.94
CA ALA A 78 7.11 2.69 11.37
C ALA A 78 7.32 2.82 12.88
N GLU A 79 7.98 3.91 13.32
CA GLU A 79 8.21 4.16 14.75
C GLU A 79 6.94 4.65 15.48
N GLU A 80 5.94 5.17 14.74
CA GLU A 80 4.73 5.75 15.31
C GLU A 80 3.81 4.71 15.95
N VAL A 81 3.26 5.02 17.13
CA VAL A 81 2.35 4.13 17.88
C VAL A 81 1.04 4.86 18.25
N PRO A 82 -0.12 4.50 17.67
CA PRO A 82 -0.31 3.51 16.60
C PRO A 82 0.11 4.07 15.22
N PRO A 83 0.56 3.22 14.29
CA PRO A 83 0.87 3.65 12.93
C PRO A 83 -0.38 4.13 12.19
N GLU A 84 -0.21 5.04 11.24
CA GLU A 84 -1.32 5.59 10.47
C GLU A 84 -1.97 4.55 9.55
N LEU A 85 -1.17 3.73 8.87
CA LEU A 85 -1.62 2.69 7.94
C LEU A 85 -1.29 1.30 8.51
N PRO A 86 -1.98 0.24 8.06
CA PRO A 86 -1.53 -1.13 8.31
C PRO A 86 -0.06 -1.30 7.92
N GLU A 87 0.71 -1.96 8.76
CA GLU A 87 2.13 -2.20 8.50
C GLU A 87 2.32 -3.43 7.60
N PRO A 88 3.32 -3.41 6.70
CA PRO A 88 3.71 -4.59 5.93
C PRO A 88 4.33 -5.67 6.83
N VAL A 89 4.62 -6.83 6.26
CA VAL A 89 5.28 -7.91 7.00
C VAL A 89 6.68 -7.49 7.42
N LEU A 90 6.99 -7.73 8.69
CA LEU A 90 8.28 -7.46 9.30
C LEU A 90 9.24 -8.64 9.14
N GLY A 91 10.49 -8.36 8.81
CA GLY A 91 11.57 -9.35 8.81
C GLY A 91 11.66 -10.15 7.52
N ILE A 92 11.34 -9.56 6.36
CA ILE A 92 11.47 -10.24 5.06
C ILE A 92 12.91 -10.68 4.78
N ASN A 93 13.90 -9.94 5.29
CA ASN A 93 15.32 -10.23 5.16
C ASN A 93 15.77 -11.45 5.99
N PHE A 94 15.06 -11.79 7.07
CA PHE A 94 15.51 -12.80 8.03
C PHE A 94 15.71 -14.19 7.42
N VAL A 95 14.85 -14.58 6.48
CA VAL A 95 14.88 -15.92 5.85
C VAL A 95 15.39 -15.92 4.42
N ARG A 96 15.89 -14.79 3.91
CA ARG A 96 16.31 -14.62 2.51
C ARG A 96 17.30 -15.70 2.07
N ASP A 97 18.35 -15.92 2.86
CA ASP A 97 19.43 -16.86 2.53
C ASP A 97 19.15 -18.30 3.05
N SER A 98 18.03 -18.50 3.74
CA SER A 98 17.64 -19.80 4.33
C SER A 98 16.76 -20.65 3.41
N MET A 99 16.41 -20.16 2.23
CA MET A 99 15.58 -20.86 1.24
C MET A 99 15.95 -20.46 -0.20
N PRO A 100 15.51 -21.21 -1.23
CA PRO A 100 15.71 -20.80 -2.61
C PRO A 100 15.13 -19.40 -2.86
N GLU A 101 15.85 -18.56 -3.61
CA GLU A 101 15.46 -17.18 -3.89
C GLU A 101 14.02 -17.05 -4.40
N LYS A 102 13.61 -17.97 -5.29
CA LYS A 102 12.24 -17.99 -5.82
C LYS A 102 11.18 -18.23 -4.75
N ASP A 103 11.47 -19.08 -3.76
CA ASP A 103 10.54 -19.39 -2.67
C ASP A 103 10.46 -18.21 -1.71
N TRP A 104 11.60 -17.56 -1.43
CA TRP A 104 11.66 -16.32 -0.67
C TRP A 104 10.86 -15.20 -1.35
N LEU A 105 11.09 -14.96 -2.65
CA LEU A 105 10.32 -13.98 -3.43
C LEU A 105 8.83 -14.29 -3.40
N SER A 106 8.44 -15.56 -3.52
CA SER A 106 7.03 -15.98 -3.44
C SER A 106 6.41 -15.66 -2.08
N LEU A 107 7.16 -15.85 -0.99
CA LEU A 107 6.74 -15.48 0.35
C LEU A 107 6.53 -13.96 0.46
N VAL A 108 7.49 -13.17 -0.03
CA VAL A 108 7.37 -11.69 -0.03
C VAL A 108 6.17 -11.22 -0.87
N VAL A 109 5.90 -11.84 -2.03
CA VAL A 109 4.73 -11.54 -2.86
C VAL A 109 3.43 -11.75 -2.09
N VAL A 110 3.26 -12.91 -1.44
CA VAL A 110 2.03 -13.24 -0.70
C VAL A 110 1.77 -12.25 0.44
N HIS A 111 2.83 -11.87 1.16
CA HIS A 111 2.71 -10.86 2.22
C HIS A 111 2.44 -9.46 1.67
N SER A 112 3.01 -9.11 0.52
CA SER A 112 2.78 -7.83 -0.15
C SER A 112 1.33 -7.70 -0.62
N ASP A 113 0.76 -8.75 -1.23
CA ASP A 113 -0.66 -8.80 -1.62
C ASP A 113 -1.58 -8.67 -0.40
N SER A 114 -1.26 -9.36 0.69
CA SER A 114 -2.01 -9.29 1.95
C SER A 114 -1.98 -7.88 2.55
N TRP A 115 -0.83 -7.21 2.47
CA TRP A 115 -0.68 -5.84 2.95
C TRP A 115 -1.47 -4.83 2.11
N LEU A 116 -1.44 -4.94 0.78
CA LEU A 116 -2.28 -4.12 -0.09
C LEU A 116 -3.77 -4.29 0.23
N LEU A 117 -4.21 -5.53 0.47
CA LEU A 117 -5.59 -5.81 0.88
C LEU A 117 -5.93 -5.15 2.22
N ALA A 118 -5.03 -5.23 3.21
CA ALA A 118 -5.22 -4.60 4.50
C ALA A 118 -5.36 -3.07 4.37
N ILE A 119 -4.53 -2.42 3.54
CA ILE A 119 -4.64 -0.98 3.25
C ILE A 119 -5.98 -0.64 2.57
N ALA A 120 -6.39 -1.44 1.58
CA ALA A 120 -7.66 -1.23 0.89
C ALA A 120 -8.85 -1.32 1.86
N TYR A 121 -8.85 -2.32 2.74
CA TYR A 121 -9.87 -2.45 3.79
C TYR A 121 -9.82 -1.31 4.80
N TYR A 122 -8.63 -0.89 5.22
CA TYR A 122 -8.46 0.24 6.12
C TYR A 122 -9.11 1.51 5.56
N PHE A 123 -8.85 1.84 4.29
CA PHE A 123 -9.46 2.98 3.65
C PHE A 123 -10.96 2.80 3.42
N GLY A 124 -11.41 1.61 3.02
CA GLY A 124 -12.83 1.29 2.89
C GLY A 124 -13.59 1.46 4.21
N ALA A 125 -13.02 1.01 5.32
CA ALA A 125 -13.61 1.19 6.66
C ALA A 125 -13.56 2.65 7.12
N ARG A 126 -12.46 3.37 6.87
CA ARG A 126 -12.26 4.76 7.31
C ARG A 126 -13.11 5.77 6.54
N PHE A 127 -13.35 5.53 5.26
CA PHE A 127 -14.09 6.44 4.36
C PHE A 127 -15.48 5.92 3.98
N GLY A 128 -15.87 4.74 4.48
CA GLY A 128 -17.16 4.10 4.26
C GLY A 128 -17.20 3.24 2.99
N PHE A 129 -17.48 1.95 3.14
CA PHE A 129 -17.71 1.02 2.02
C PHE A 129 -18.96 1.39 1.19
N ASP A 130 -19.89 2.13 1.79
CA ASP A 130 -21.16 2.56 1.19
C ASP A 130 -21.00 3.50 -0.02
N ASN A 131 -19.78 3.99 -0.27
CA ASN A 131 -19.45 4.83 -1.43
C ASN A 131 -19.04 4.01 -2.67
N LEU A 132 -18.79 2.70 -2.56
CA LEU A 132 -18.39 1.83 -3.69
C LEU A 132 -19.58 1.10 -4.34
N THR A 133 -20.71 1.00 -3.66
CA THR A 133 -21.92 0.32 -4.16
C THR A 133 -22.87 1.24 -4.93
N GLY A 134 -22.53 2.53 -5.08
CA GLY A 134 -23.38 3.51 -5.78
C GLY A 134 -23.40 3.39 -7.29
N ASP A 135 -22.28 2.96 -7.90
CA ASP A 135 -22.11 3.00 -9.36
C ASP A 135 -21.80 1.62 -9.99
N ALA A 136 -21.65 0.56 -9.18
CA ALA A 136 -21.25 -0.77 -9.69
C ALA A 136 -22.41 -1.68 -10.11
N PHE A 137 -23.68 -1.34 -9.80
CA PHE A 137 -24.85 -2.20 -10.11
C PHE A 137 -26.11 -1.45 -10.57
N SER A 138 -25.98 -0.28 -11.18
CA SER A 138 -27.07 0.29 -11.99
C SER A 138 -26.89 -0.11 -13.46
N LEU A 139 -27.39 -1.31 -13.80
CA LEU A 139 -27.75 -1.67 -15.18
C LEU A 139 -29.01 -0.92 -15.61
#